data_AF-A0A1V4VP52-F1
#
_entry.id   AF-A0A1V4VP52-F1
#
_cell.length_a   1.000
_cell.length_b   1.000
_cell.length_c   1.000
_cell.angle_alpha   90.00
_cell.angle_beta   90.00
_cell.angle_gamma   90.00
#
_symmetry.space_group_name_H-M   'P 1'
#
loop_
_entity.id
_entity.type
_entity.pdbx_description
1 polymer ?
#
loop_
_entity_poly.entity_id
_entity_poly.type
_entity_poly.pdbx_seq_one_letter_code
_entity_poly.pdbx_strand_id
1 'polypeptide(L)'
;MVTATGGKSGKLAGLLKARLNEAGCSNAQVLCETDFSRIREKSREMEANIAIGHSGGRYLTEWEGIPLVRYGFPIHDRVGGQRLLSVGYAGTAMLLDRITNTLLENKYKNYRRNIYQQFYYGTIKPAGKGRGEKNELRLQPGAKRV
;
A
#
# COMPACT_ATOMS: atom_id res chain seq x y z
N MET A 1 -1.93 7.98 9.88
CA MET A 1 -1.06 6.81 10.16
C MET A 1 -1.65 6.02 11.32
N VAL A 2 -1.76 4.71 11.22
CA VAL A 2 -2.19 3.84 12.33
C VAL A 2 -0.98 3.05 12.80
N THR A 3 -0.61 3.19 14.07
CA THR A 3 0.48 2.42 14.70
C THR A 3 -0.12 1.54 15.77
N ALA A 4 0.23 0.27 15.78
CA ALA A 4 -0.32 -0.71 16.70
C ALA A 4 0.79 -1.46 17.45
N THR A 5 0.57 -1.72 18.73
CA THR A 5 1.44 -2.55 19.55
C THR A 5 0.62 -3.51 20.42
N GLY A 6 1.13 -4.74 20.57
CA GLY A 6 0.58 -5.72 21.52
C GLY A 6 1.08 -5.54 22.96
N GLY A 7 1.97 -4.58 23.22
CA GLY A 7 2.55 -4.36 24.54
C GLY A 7 1.68 -3.53 25.48
N LYS A 8 1.56 -3.98 26.73
CA LYS A 8 0.85 -3.30 27.85
C LYS A 8 1.50 -2.01 28.36
N SER A 9 2.77 -1.76 28.01
CA SER A 9 3.58 -0.80 28.76
C SER A 9 3.24 0.68 28.51
N GLY A 10 2.50 1.02 27.44
CA GLY A 10 2.12 2.41 27.10
C GLY A 10 3.28 3.36 26.76
N LYS A 11 4.53 3.00 27.09
CA LYS A 11 5.75 3.80 26.88
C LYS A 11 5.95 4.18 25.41
N LEU A 12 5.64 3.26 24.50
CA LEU A 12 5.74 3.49 23.06
C LEU A 12 4.85 4.66 22.60
N ALA A 13 3.62 4.74 23.12
CA ALA A 13 2.70 5.81 22.77
C ALA A 13 3.20 7.18 23.23
N GLY A 14 3.83 7.26 24.41
CA GLY A 14 4.46 8.48 24.90
C GLY A 14 5.59 8.96 23.99
N LEU A 15 6.51 8.06 23.62
CA LEU A 15 7.63 8.38 22.74
C LEU A 15 7.19 8.79 21.33
N LEU A 16 6.18 8.10 20.79
CA LEU A 16 5.67 8.39 19.44
C LEU A 16 4.93 9.72 19.39
N LYS A 17 4.17 10.11 20.42
CA LYS A 17 3.43 11.38 20.41
C LYS A 17 4.33 12.59 20.14
N ALA A 18 5.49 12.67 20.79
CA ALA A 18 6.43 13.76 20.57
C ALA A 18 6.93 13.81 19.12
N ARG A 19 7.35 12.64 18.58
CA ARG A 19 7.87 12.52 17.21
C ARG A 19 6.81 12.72 16.14
N LEU A 20 5.57 12.29 16.38
CA LEU A 20 4.45 12.48 15.46
C LEU A 20 4.06 13.96 15.37
N ASN A 21 4.12 14.69 16.48
CA ASN A 21 3.90 16.13 16.50
C ASN A 21 4.99 16.88 15.72
N GLU A 22 6.27 16.52 15.93
CA GLU A 22 7.40 17.06 15.15
C GLU A 22 7.24 16.79 13.64
N ALA A 23 6.76 15.60 13.28
CA ALA A 23 6.55 15.20 11.90
C ALA A 23 5.26 15.77 11.26
N GLY A 24 4.50 16.61 11.98
CA GLY A 24 3.24 17.18 11.48
C GLY A 24 2.11 16.15 11.26
N CYS A 25 2.21 14.96 11.86
CA CYS A 25 1.24 13.88 11.69
C CYS A 25 0.10 13.99 12.73
N SER A 26 -0.75 15.02 12.62
CA SER A 26 -1.84 15.31 13.57
C SER A 26 -2.90 14.20 13.67
N ASN A 27 -3.14 13.47 12.57
CA ASN A 27 -4.15 12.40 12.51
C ASN A 27 -3.57 11.02 12.82
N ALA A 28 -2.39 10.91 13.45
CA ALA A 28 -1.82 9.62 13.77
C ALA A 28 -2.51 8.96 14.97
N GLN A 29 -3.00 7.73 14.80
CA GLN A 29 -3.59 6.93 15.88
C GLN A 29 -2.58 5.90 16.38
N VAL A 30 -2.34 5.86 17.69
CA VAL A 30 -1.51 4.85 18.35
C VAL A 30 -2.39 3.95 19.18
N LEU A 31 -2.44 2.66 18.82
CA LEU A 31 -3.23 1.62 19.48
C LEU A 31 -2.30 0.74 20.34
N CYS A 32 -2.65 0.54 21.60
CA CYS A 32 -1.99 -0.39 22.51
C CYS A 32 -2.91 -1.58 22.79
N GLU A 33 -2.33 -2.74 23.11
CA GLU A 33 -3.06 -3.98 23.41
C GLU A 33 -4.13 -4.31 22.38
N THR A 34 -3.74 -4.27 21.10
CA THR A 34 -4.71 -4.36 20.01
C THR A 34 -4.53 -5.62 19.18
N ASP A 35 -5.66 -6.18 18.74
CA ASP A 35 -5.71 -7.31 17.84
C ASP A 35 -5.79 -6.87 16.38
N PHE A 36 -5.47 -7.79 15.46
CA PHE A 36 -5.51 -7.52 14.01
C PHE A 36 -6.87 -7.05 13.50
N SER A 37 -7.97 -7.46 14.14
CA SER A 37 -9.32 -7.00 13.79
C SER A 37 -9.49 -5.50 14.02
N ARG A 38 -8.98 -4.99 15.15
CA ARG A 38 -9.08 -3.57 15.49
C ARG A 38 -8.10 -2.72 14.68
N ILE A 39 -6.91 -3.26 14.39
CA ILE A 39 -5.97 -2.64 13.44
C ILE A 39 -6.64 -2.50 12.07
N ARG A 40 -7.30 -3.55 11.58
CA ARG A 40 -8.00 -3.54 10.30
C ARG A 40 -9.09 -2.47 10.25
N GLU A 41 -9.97 -2.43 11.25
CA GLU A 41 -11.04 -1.43 11.32
C GLU A 41 -10.48 0.00 11.25
N LYS A 42 -9.44 0.29 12.05
CA LYS A 42 -8.78 1.61 12.03
C LYS A 42 -8.02 1.89 10.75
N SER A 43 -7.39 0.88 10.13
CA SER A 43 -6.75 1.02 8.82
C SER A 43 -7.77 1.35 7.73
N ARG A 44 -8.98 0.79 7.80
CA ARG A 44 -10.07 1.09 6.87
C ARG A 44 -10.64 2.49 7.08
N GLU A 45 -10.96 2.87 8.32
CA GLU A 45 -11.44 4.22 8.66
C GLU A 45 -10.48 5.33 8.20
N MET A 46 -9.18 5.05 8.25
CA MET A 46 -8.11 6.00 7.91
C MET A 46 -7.62 5.87 6.46
N GLU A 47 -8.27 5.04 5.64
CA GLU A 47 -7.93 4.79 4.24
C GLU A 47 -6.42 4.50 4.02
N ALA A 48 -5.89 3.56 4.81
CA ALA A 48 -4.47 3.22 4.74
C ALA A 48 -4.08 2.67 3.36
N ASN A 49 -3.05 3.25 2.76
CA ASN A 49 -2.55 2.90 1.43
C ASN A 49 -1.51 1.78 1.43
N ILE A 50 -0.78 1.62 2.54
CA ILE A 50 0.26 0.60 2.71
C ILE A 50 0.30 0.14 4.17
N ALA A 51 0.51 -1.15 4.38
CA ALA A 51 0.74 -1.73 5.69
C ALA A 51 2.22 -2.13 5.81
N ILE A 52 2.83 -1.90 6.98
CA ILE A 52 4.20 -2.33 7.30
C ILE A 52 4.14 -3.17 8.56
N GLY A 53 4.66 -4.39 8.52
CA GLY A 53 4.66 -5.29 9.66
C GLY A 53 5.07 -6.71 9.32
N HIS A 54 4.85 -7.62 10.27
CA HIS A 54 5.23 -9.02 10.14
C HIS A 54 4.16 -9.85 9.37
N SER A 55 4.35 -11.17 9.25
CA SER A 55 3.45 -12.03 8.44
C SER A 55 1.97 -11.98 8.83
N GLY A 56 1.63 -11.64 10.08
CA GLY A 56 0.24 -11.51 10.54
C GLY A 56 -0.51 -10.37 9.85
N GLY A 57 0.21 -9.37 9.34
CA GLY A 57 -0.37 -8.30 8.53
C GLY A 57 -0.99 -8.78 7.22
N ARG A 58 -0.75 -10.03 6.80
CA ARG A 58 -1.37 -10.64 5.61
C ARG A 58 -2.90 -10.56 5.66
N TYR A 59 -3.46 -10.60 6.86
CA TYR A 59 -4.89 -10.43 7.11
C TYR A 59 -5.44 -9.11 6.53
N LEU A 60 -4.68 -8.01 6.58
CA LEU A 60 -5.11 -6.74 5.99
C LEU A 60 -5.11 -6.80 4.46
N THR A 61 -4.12 -7.47 3.87
CA THR A 61 -4.03 -7.61 2.41
C THR A 61 -5.16 -8.46 1.84
N GLU A 62 -5.55 -9.53 2.52
CA GLU A 62 -6.61 -10.43 2.03
C GLU A 62 -8.00 -9.79 2.11
N TRP A 63 -8.28 -9.03 3.17
CA TRP A 63 -9.62 -8.49 3.41
C TRP A 63 -9.84 -7.08 2.85
N GLU A 64 -8.85 -6.20 2.97
CA GLU A 64 -8.96 -4.79 2.56
C GLU A 64 -8.19 -4.49 1.27
N GLY A 65 -7.45 -5.46 0.72
CA GLY A 65 -6.62 -5.26 -0.47
C GLY A 65 -5.40 -4.36 -0.24
N ILE A 66 -5.10 -4.01 1.02
CA ILE A 66 -3.99 -3.11 1.36
C ILE A 66 -2.66 -3.86 1.19
N PRO A 67 -1.72 -3.36 0.38
CA PRO A 67 -0.45 -4.03 0.17
C PRO A 67 0.42 -4.00 1.45
N LEU A 68 1.00 -5.16 1.78
CA LEU A 68 1.80 -5.36 2.99
C LEU A 68 3.30 -5.47 2.68
N VAL A 69 4.07 -4.55 3.24
CA VAL A 69 5.53 -4.63 3.33
C VAL A 69 5.90 -5.46 4.55
N ARG A 70 6.47 -6.64 4.30
CA ARG A 70 6.94 -7.54 5.36
C ARG A 70 8.24 -7.03 5.96
N TYR A 71 8.17 -6.59 7.20
CA TYR A 71 9.29 -6.04 7.95
C TYR A 71 9.12 -6.30 9.46
N GLY A 72 10.22 -6.59 10.14
CA GLY A 72 10.22 -6.95 11.56
C GLY A 72 10.07 -8.47 11.78
N PHE A 73 9.42 -8.85 12.88
CA PHE A 73 9.35 -10.23 13.37
C PHE A 73 7.94 -10.57 13.86
N PRO A 74 7.42 -11.81 13.67
CA PRO A 74 7.98 -12.93 12.89
C PRO A 74 7.54 -12.94 11.41
N ILE A 75 8.48 -13.23 10.51
CA ILE A 75 8.20 -13.41 9.07
C ILE A 75 8.39 -14.88 8.68
N HIS A 76 7.30 -15.65 8.64
CA HIS A 76 7.32 -17.09 8.35
C HIS A 76 6.74 -17.45 6.98
N ASP A 77 6.04 -16.51 6.32
CA ASP A 77 5.39 -16.73 5.03
C ASP A 77 6.28 -16.42 3.81
N ARG A 78 7.56 -16.12 4.05
CA ARG A 78 8.57 -15.84 3.01
C ARG A 78 9.89 -16.49 3.37
N VAL A 79 10.47 -17.19 2.39
CA VAL A 79 11.82 -17.76 2.52
C VAL A 79 12.83 -16.64 2.70
N GLY A 80 13.57 -16.68 3.80
CA GLY A 80 14.54 -15.65 4.12
C GLY A 80 14.00 -14.41 4.81
N GLY A 81 12.78 -14.46 5.36
CA GLY A 81 12.25 -13.40 6.21
C GLY A 81 13.14 -13.09 7.43
N GLN A 82 13.83 -14.11 7.96
CA GLN A 82 14.74 -13.94 9.11
C GLN A 82 16.04 -13.19 8.80
N ARG A 83 16.47 -13.13 7.52
CA ARG A 83 17.75 -12.53 7.10
C ARG A 83 17.59 -11.11 6.54
N LEU A 84 16.47 -10.46 6.88
CA LEU A 84 16.19 -9.09 6.45
C LEU A 84 17.01 -8.11 7.28
N LEU A 85 17.93 -7.42 6.60
CA LEU A 85 18.68 -6.33 7.21
C LEU A 85 17.75 -5.13 7.43
N SER A 86 17.65 -4.70 8.68
CA SER A 86 16.78 -3.61 9.12
C SER A 86 17.51 -2.38 9.65
N VAL A 87 18.85 -2.46 9.75
CA VAL A 87 19.69 -1.47 10.42
C VAL A 87 20.77 -0.91 9.49
N GLY A 88 21.24 0.29 9.82
CA GLY A 88 22.26 1.00 9.04
C GLY A 88 21.74 1.49 7.69
N TYR A 89 22.62 2.14 6.92
CA TYR A 89 22.26 2.68 5.60
C TYR A 89 21.79 1.61 4.62
N ALA A 90 22.44 0.45 4.63
CA ALA A 90 22.05 -0.67 3.79
C ALA A 90 20.64 -1.18 4.14
N GLY A 91 20.31 -1.33 5.43
CA GLY A 91 18.97 -1.73 5.85
C GLY A 91 17.89 -0.72 5.46
N THR A 92 18.17 0.58 5.62
CA THR A 92 17.24 1.64 5.21
C THR A 92 17.02 1.65 3.70
N ALA A 93 18.07 1.51 2.90
CA ALA A 93 17.94 1.42 1.43
C ALA A 93 17.09 0.21 1.03
N MET A 94 17.35 -0.96 1.61
CA MET A 94 16.55 -2.16 1.36
C MET A 94 15.08 -2.01 1.78
N LEU A 95 14.80 -1.29 2.88
CA LEU A 95 13.43 -0.99 3.31
C LEU A 95 12.73 -0.07 2.31
N LEU A 96 13.41 0.98 1.86
CA LEU A 96 12.89 1.91 0.86
C LEU A 96 12.53 1.17 -0.44
N ASP A 97 13.44 0.34 -0.95
CA ASP A 97 13.21 -0.47 -2.15
C ASP A 97 12.02 -1.41 -1.99
N ARG A 98 11.81 -1.98 -0.81
CA ARG A 98 10.64 -2.83 -0.55
C ARG A 98 9.35 -2.04 -0.59
N ILE A 99 9.33 -0.86 0.03
CA ILE A 99 8.15 0.00 0.05
C ILE A 99 7.78 0.43 -1.37
N THR A 100 8.75 0.92 -2.14
CA THR A 100 8.53 1.40 -3.51
C THR A 100 8.07 0.28 -4.43
N ASN A 101 8.74 -0.88 -4.42
CA ASN A 101 8.35 -2.03 -5.24
C ASN A 101 6.96 -2.55 -4.87
N THR A 102 6.59 -2.56 -3.58
CA THR A 102 5.25 -2.97 -3.13
C THR A 102 4.16 -2.06 -3.69
N LEU A 103 4.38 -0.75 -3.68
CA LEU A 103 3.44 0.23 -4.24
C LEU A 103 3.33 0.11 -5.76
N LEU A 104 4.47 -0.07 -6.45
CA LEU A 104 4.51 -0.27 -7.89
C LEU A 104 3.76 -1.54 -8.29
N GLU A 105 3.99 -2.67 -7.60
CA GLU A 105 3.29 -3.92 -7.87
C GLU A 105 1.77 -3.74 -7.73
N ASN A 106 1.32 -3.04 -6.68
CA ASN A 106 -0.10 -2.77 -6.50
C ASN A 106 -0.68 -1.92 -7.63
N LYS A 107 0.05 -0.90 -8.09
CA LYS A 107 -0.36 -0.06 -9.23
C LYS A 107 -0.44 -0.83 -10.54
N TYR A 108 0.57 -1.68 -10.83
CA TYR A 108 0.64 -2.41 -12.09
C TYR A 108 -0.38 -3.55 -12.21
N LYS A 109 -0.88 -4.12 -11.11
CA LYS A 109 -1.95 -5.13 -11.12
C LYS A 109 -3.19 -4.67 -11.88
N ASN A 110 -3.62 -3.42 -11.64
CA ASN A 110 -4.82 -2.86 -12.27
C ASN A 110 -4.54 -2.09 -13.56
N TYR A 111 -3.29 -1.74 -13.82
CA TYR A 111 -2.89 -0.88 -14.95
C TYR A 111 -3.33 -1.45 -16.31
N ARG A 112 -3.01 -2.72 -16.60
CA ARG A 112 -3.34 -3.34 -17.89
C ARG A 112 -4.84 -3.45 -18.11
N ARG A 113 -5.59 -3.82 -17.07
CA ARG A 113 -7.06 -3.93 -17.14
C ARG A 113 -7.71 -2.57 -17.38
N ASN A 114 -7.25 -1.53 -16.67
CA ASN A 114 -7.77 -0.18 -16.82
C ASN A 114 -7.48 0.39 -18.22
N ILE A 115 -6.28 0.20 -18.74
CA ILE A 115 -5.92 0.58 -20.12
C ILE A 115 -6.79 -0.16 -21.12
N TYR A 116 -6.92 -1.48 -20.99
CA TYR A 116 -7.75 -2.27 -21.90
C TYR A 116 -9.21 -1.80 -21.90
N GLN A 117 -9.78 -1.52 -20.72
CA GLN A 117 -11.13 -0.96 -20.61
C GLN A 117 -11.24 0.43 -21.24
N GLN A 118 -10.25 1.30 -21.02
CA GLN A 118 -10.22 2.67 -21.56
C GLN A 118 -10.16 2.69 -23.10
N PHE A 119 -9.33 1.83 -23.72
CA PHE A 119 -9.12 1.82 -25.16
C PHE A 119 -10.15 0.98 -25.94
N TYR A 120 -10.69 -0.09 -25.35
CA TYR A 120 -11.56 -1.05 -26.08
C TYR A 120 -13.05 -1.01 -25.69
N TYR A 121 -13.42 -0.55 -24.47
CA TYR A 121 -14.83 -0.53 -24.02
C TYR A 121 -15.40 0.87 -23.75
N GLY A 122 -14.58 1.93 -23.81
CA GLY A 122 -15.07 3.31 -23.89
C GLY A 122 -15.87 3.81 -22.68
N THR A 123 -15.58 3.33 -21.47
CA THR A 123 -16.18 3.88 -20.25
C THR A 123 -15.21 4.78 -19.48
N ILE A 124 -15.62 6.05 -19.37
CA ILE A 124 -15.07 7.16 -18.59
C ILE A 124 -13.96 7.97 -19.30
N LYS A 125 -14.35 9.15 -19.78
CA LYS A 125 -13.47 10.21 -20.33
C LYS A 125 -12.39 10.57 -19.31
N PRO A 126 -11.08 10.51 -19.66
CA PRO A 126 -10.08 11.22 -18.89
C PRO A 126 -10.23 12.73 -19.15
N ALA A 127 -10.57 13.49 -18.11
CA ALA A 127 -10.34 14.92 -18.11
C ALA A 127 -8.83 15.18 -18.05
N GLY A 128 -8.24 15.61 -19.17
CA GLY A 128 -6.80 15.86 -19.25
C GLY A 128 -6.40 16.48 -20.57
N LYS A 129 -6.36 17.81 -20.59
CA LYS A 129 -5.90 18.71 -21.67
C LYS A 129 -4.41 18.45 -21.98
N GLY A 130 -4.03 18.34 -23.27
CA GLY A 130 -2.62 18.54 -23.67
C GLY A 130 -2.11 17.86 -24.94
N ARG A 131 -2.16 18.60 -26.06
CA ARG A 131 -1.22 18.67 -27.22
C ARG A 131 -0.76 17.39 -27.94
N GLY A 132 -1.36 17.19 -29.12
CA GLY A 132 -0.66 17.10 -30.42
C GLY A 132 0.24 15.90 -30.69
N GLU A 133 -0.23 14.94 -31.49
CA GLU A 133 0.13 14.81 -32.91
C GLU A 133 -0.66 13.65 -33.55
N LYS A 134 -0.99 13.84 -34.83
CA LYS A 134 -1.77 12.91 -35.63
C LYS A 134 -1.01 11.58 -35.75
N ASN A 135 -1.65 10.47 -35.40
CA ASN A 135 -1.33 9.21 -36.07
C ASN A 135 -2.63 8.47 -36.35
N GLU A 136 -2.92 8.33 -37.64
CA GLU A 136 -4.04 7.62 -38.21
C GLU A 136 -4.01 6.16 -37.75
N LEU A 137 -4.86 5.80 -36.78
CA LEU A 137 -5.34 4.42 -36.68
C LEU A 137 -6.68 4.35 -37.40
N ARG A 138 -6.60 3.90 -38.66
CA ARG A 138 -7.73 3.52 -39.51
C ARG A 138 -8.55 2.44 -38.78
N LEU A 139 -9.66 2.80 -38.14
CA LEU A 139 -10.68 1.82 -37.75
C LEU A 139 -11.45 1.42 -39.01
N GLN A 140 -11.27 0.18 -39.44
CA GLN A 140 -12.13 -0.40 -40.46
C GLN A 140 -13.57 -0.53 -39.90
N PRO A 141 -14.59 -0.11 -40.66
CA PRO A 141 -15.97 -0.15 -40.19
C PRO A 141 -16.51 -1.58 -40.27
N GLY A 142 -16.96 -2.10 -39.12
CA GLY A 142 -18.01 -3.10 -39.07
C GLY A 142 -17.59 -4.51 -38.68
N ALA A 143 -18.02 -4.93 -37.48
CA ALA A 143 -18.61 -6.25 -37.31
C ALA A 143 -19.70 -6.17 -36.24
N LYS A 144 -20.93 -6.39 -36.72
CA LYS A 144 -22.24 -6.43 -36.07
C LYS A 144 -22.30 -6.83 -34.59
N ARG A 145 -23.22 -6.15 -33.91
CA ARG A 145 -24.02 -6.65 -32.77
C ARG A 145 -24.53 -8.08 -33.04
N VAL A 146 -24.32 -8.96 -32.07
CA VAL A 146 -25.26 -10.01 -31.65
C VAL A 146 -25.18 -10.12 -30.14
#